data_AF-A0A2N5AD96-F1
#
_entry.id   AF-A0A2N5AD96-F1
#
_cell.length_a   1.000
_cell.length_b   1.000
_cell.length_c   1.000
_cell.angle_alpha   90.00
_cell.angle_beta   90.00
_cell.angle_gamma   90.00
#
_symmetry.space_group_name_H-M   'P 1'
#
loop_
_entity.id
_entity.type
_entity.pdbx_description
1 polymer ?
#
loop_
_entity_poly.entity_id
_entity_poly.type
_entity_poly.pdbx_seq_one_letter_code
_entity_poly.pdbx_strand_id
1 'polypeptide(L)'
;MHRFSLFILGLLSLGQTALAAGPDAPAHLALWRSYTGVTWQQRVDAHSVNAPIAGLHFDAAGRAFVSTPRLISTQAPATLSLLDTKSLSGPARLTAFPSTAANSISADPRTHLRNVLGFYVDNRNGWLWALDQGFVAGEKTAPPGAQKIMIYALSDGHLVQRIPLDSVADREGSFLNDIVVDEARRVAYIADSGLRSAPDNQAGLIVADANRGTVRRVLNQHPALMPVAGLQVVSHGETVWPGNPIMLGINGIALSPDQETLYWTVTTGTT
;
A
#
# COMPACT_ATOMS: atom_id res chain seq x y z
N MET A 1 -26.98 0.54 64.12
CA MET A 1 -26.22 -0.48 63.35
C MET A 1 -26.44 -0.23 61.88
N HIS A 2 -25.49 0.37 61.17
CA HIS A 2 -25.22 0.11 59.75
C HIS A 2 -23.80 0.61 59.46
N ARG A 3 -22.96 -0.32 59.01
CA ARG A 3 -21.53 -0.17 58.79
C ARG A 3 -21.26 0.27 57.35
N PHE A 4 -20.28 1.17 57.20
CA PHE A 4 -19.28 1.33 56.13
C PHE A 4 -19.48 0.59 54.79
N SER A 5 -19.26 1.30 53.68
CA SER A 5 -17.95 1.27 53.00
C SER A 5 -17.86 2.27 51.84
N LEU A 6 -16.81 3.08 51.88
CA LEU A 6 -16.33 3.97 50.83
C LEU A 6 -15.53 3.11 49.82
N PHE A 7 -15.95 3.02 48.57
CA PHE A 7 -15.11 2.45 47.51
C PHE A 7 -14.41 3.58 46.76
N ILE A 8 -13.12 3.73 47.02
CA ILE A 8 -12.17 4.46 46.18
C ILE A 8 -11.83 3.51 45.03
N LEU A 9 -12.32 3.78 43.82
CA LEU A 9 -11.77 3.17 42.61
C LEU A 9 -10.58 4.01 42.15
N GLY A 10 -9.38 3.49 42.40
CA GLY A 10 -8.15 4.01 41.84
C GLY A 10 -8.10 3.78 40.33
N LEU A 11 -7.78 4.85 39.60
CA LEU A 11 -7.40 4.80 38.19
C LEU A 11 -6.13 3.95 38.00
N LEU A 12 -6.19 2.99 37.09
CA LEU A 12 -5.02 2.35 36.50
C LEU A 12 -5.05 2.65 34.99
N SER A 13 -4.45 3.78 34.61
CA SER A 13 -4.11 4.06 33.22
C SER A 13 -2.88 3.24 32.85
N LEU A 14 -3.07 2.09 32.21
CA LEU A 14 -1.99 1.37 31.54
C LEU A 14 -1.63 2.15 30.27
N GLY A 15 -0.70 3.10 30.40
CA GLY A 15 -0.03 3.70 29.26
C GLY A 15 0.82 2.61 28.58
N GLN A 16 0.49 2.28 27.34
CA GLN A 16 1.41 1.53 26.50
C GLN A 16 2.52 2.48 26.07
N THR A 17 3.62 2.49 26.82
CA THR A 17 4.87 3.07 26.32
C THR A 17 5.38 2.13 25.24
N ALA A 18 5.44 2.62 24.00
CA ALA A 18 6.28 1.99 22.99
C ALA A 18 7.72 2.04 23.52
N LEU A 19 8.23 0.89 23.96
CA LEU A 19 9.64 0.74 24.31
C LEU A 19 10.42 0.83 23.00
N ALA A 20 10.93 2.03 22.69
CA ALA A 20 12.08 2.12 21.81
C ALA A 20 13.20 1.30 22.48
N ALA A 21 13.64 0.24 21.81
CA ALA A 21 14.76 -0.55 22.28
C ALA A 21 15.97 0.38 22.49
N GLY A 22 16.53 0.37 23.69
CA GLY A 22 17.77 1.09 23.97
C GLY A 22 18.91 0.55 23.09
N PRO A 23 19.95 1.36 22.84
CA PRO A 23 21.03 1.04 21.89
C PRO A 23 21.81 -0.25 22.17
N ASP A 24 21.67 -0.82 23.38
CA ASP A 24 22.45 -1.98 23.85
C ASP A 24 21.65 -3.28 24.04
N ALA A 25 20.35 -3.32 23.73
CA ALA A 25 19.61 -4.58 23.71
C ALA A 25 19.75 -5.25 22.33
N PRO A 26 20.27 -6.49 22.22
CA PRO A 26 20.32 -7.16 20.94
C PRO A 26 18.89 -7.26 20.39
N ALA A 27 18.66 -6.68 19.21
CA ALA A 27 17.39 -6.76 18.53
C ALA A 27 17.08 -8.24 18.28
N HIS A 28 16.25 -8.85 19.12
CA HIS A 28 15.73 -10.18 18.88
C HIS A 28 14.75 -10.08 17.72
N LEU A 29 15.27 -10.29 16.51
CA LEU A 29 14.46 -10.48 15.30
C LEU A 29 13.66 -11.76 15.48
N ALA A 30 12.45 -11.62 16.01
CA ALA A 30 11.49 -12.71 16.02
C ALA A 30 10.75 -12.70 14.67
N LEU A 31 10.63 -13.87 14.04
CA LEU A 31 9.66 -14.05 12.97
C LEU A 31 8.29 -13.65 13.52
N TRP A 32 7.73 -12.54 13.05
CA TRP A 32 6.44 -12.07 13.53
C TRP A 32 5.37 -13.08 13.13
N ARG A 33 5.16 -13.31 11.83
CA ARG A 33 4.18 -14.28 11.30
C ARG A 33 4.63 -14.83 9.95
N SER A 34 4.13 -16.02 9.59
CA SER A 34 4.24 -16.59 8.25
C SER A 34 2.90 -17.22 7.87
N TYR A 35 2.39 -16.85 6.69
CA TYR A 35 1.11 -17.32 6.17
C TYR A 35 1.33 -18.13 4.90
N THR A 36 0.54 -19.19 4.70
CA THR A 36 0.66 -20.09 3.53
C THR A 36 -0.25 -19.66 2.35
N GLY A 37 -0.75 -18.43 2.36
CA GLY A 37 -1.68 -17.88 1.36
C GLY A 37 -2.66 -16.89 2.00
N VAL A 38 -3.75 -16.56 1.28
CA VAL A 38 -4.84 -15.71 1.80
C VAL A 38 -6.18 -16.45 1.81
N THR A 39 -7.06 -16.06 2.74
CA THR A 39 -8.46 -16.49 2.81
C THR A 39 -9.31 -15.30 3.23
N TRP A 40 -10.61 -15.37 2.93
CA TRP A 40 -11.52 -14.25 3.06
C TRP A 40 -12.58 -14.57 4.10
N GLN A 41 -13.03 -13.57 4.87
CA GLN A 41 -14.11 -13.77 5.84
C GLN A 41 -15.41 -14.25 5.16
N GLN A 42 -15.63 -13.83 3.91
CA GLN A 42 -16.71 -14.31 3.06
C GLN A 42 -16.28 -15.56 2.29
N ARG A 43 -17.22 -16.47 2.00
CA ARG A 43 -16.95 -17.63 1.14
C ARG A 43 -16.76 -17.15 -0.31
N VAL A 44 -15.66 -17.55 -0.94
CA VAL A 44 -15.21 -17.02 -2.24
C VAL A 44 -14.62 -18.14 -3.11
N ASP A 45 -14.34 -17.81 -4.37
CA ASP A 45 -13.77 -18.74 -5.35
C ASP A 45 -12.35 -19.20 -4.98
N ALA A 46 -12.01 -20.43 -5.36
CA ALA A 46 -10.76 -21.08 -4.98
C ALA A 46 -9.50 -20.33 -5.49
N HIS A 47 -9.53 -19.67 -6.66
CA HIS A 47 -8.34 -18.97 -7.15
C HIS A 47 -8.12 -17.58 -6.53
N SER A 48 -9.03 -17.10 -5.67
CA SER A 48 -8.83 -15.88 -4.88
C SER A 48 -7.72 -16.01 -3.83
N VAL A 49 -7.27 -17.22 -3.53
CA VAL A 49 -6.22 -17.51 -2.54
C VAL A 49 -4.79 -17.25 -3.06
N ASN A 50 -4.64 -17.07 -4.38
CA ASN A 50 -3.36 -16.79 -5.04
C ASN A 50 -3.05 -15.29 -5.12
N ALA A 51 -3.74 -14.45 -4.35
CA ALA A 51 -3.48 -13.02 -4.28
C ALA A 51 -2.37 -12.74 -3.25
N PRO A 52 -1.15 -12.37 -3.68
CA PRO A 52 -0.08 -12.07 -2.75
C PRO A 52 -0.41 -10.82 -1.94
N ILE A 53 -0.09 -10.83 -0.66
CA ILE A 53 -0.05 -9.60 0.14
C ILE A 53 1.17 -8.82 -0.30
N ALA A 54 0.99 -7.54 -0.64
CA ALA A 54 2.07 -6.68 -1.13
C ALA A 54 2.46 -5.59 -0.11
N GLY A 55 1.48 -4.83 0.38
CA GLY A 55 1.68 -3.81 1.42
C GLY A 55 1.07 -4.24 2.76
N LEU A 56 1.64 -3.75 3.86
CA LEU A 56 1.16 -3.94 5.23
C LEU A 56 1.38 -2.66 6.02
N HIS A 57 0.32 -2.11 6.61
CA HIS A 57 0.41 -0.97 7.53
C HIS A 57 -0.43 -1.23 8.78
N PHE A 58 0.00 -0.64 9.89
CA PHE A 58 -0.78 -0.57 11.11
C PHE A 58 -1.31 0.84 11.32
N ASP A 59 -2.52 0.93 11.86
CA ASP A 59 -2.99 2.18 12.46
C ASP A 59 -2.59 2.28 13.94
N ALA A 60 -2.82 3.45 14.53
CA ALA A 60 -2.58 3.71 15.95
C ALA A 60 -3.35 2.79 16.92
N ALA A 61 -4.41 2.13 16.45
CA ALA A 61 -5.18 1.16 17.24
C ALA A 61 -4.64 -0.29 17.10
N GLY A 62 -3.58 -0.49 16.31
CA GLY A 62 -2.97 -1.80 16.06
C GLY A 62 -3.74 -2.67 15.07
N ARG A 63 -4.68 -2.12 14.30
CA ARG A 63 -5.33 -2.83 13.21
C ARG A 63 -4.35 -2.93 12.05
N ALA A 64 -4.16 -4.15 11.53
CA ALA A 64 -3.34 -4.40 10.36
C ALA A 64 -4.18 -4.26 9.09
N PHE A 65 -3.73 -3.45 8.15
CA PHE A 65 -4.26 -3.31 6.82
C PHE A 65 -3.28 -3.90 5.83
N VAL A 66 -3.78 -4.56 4.78
CA VAL A 66 -2.97 -5.16 3.73
C VAL A 66 -3.55 -4.88 2.35
N SER A 67 -2.67 -4.78 1.36
CA SER A 67 -3.06 -4.77 -0.05
C SER A 67 -2.85 -6.14 -0.68
N THR A 68 -3.76 -6.51 -1.58
CA THR A 68 -3.76 -7.73 -2.38
C THR A 68 -3.98 -7.35 -3.84
N PRO A 69 -2.94 -6.82 -4.51
CA PRO A 69 -3.07 -6.25 -5.85
C PRO A 69 -3.51 -7.32 -6.85
N ARG A 70 -4.43 -6.96 -7.74
CA ARG A 70 -5.04 -7.82 -8.77
C ARG A 70 -4.17 -7.93 -10.02
N LEU A 71 -2.86 -8.14 -9.84
CA LEU A 71 -1.87 -8.22 -10.92
C LEU A 71 -1.86 -9.58 -11.64
N ILE A 72 -2.11 -10.65 -10.89
CA ILE A 72 -2.09 -12.04 -11.39
C ILE A 72 -3.51 -12.52 -11.69
N SER A 73 -4.49 -12.11 -10.88
CA SER A 73 -5.88 -12.55 -10.97
C SER A 73 -6.83 -11.43 -10.56
N THR A 74 -8.00 -11.38 -11.22
CA THR A 74 -9.09 -10.47 -10.90
C THR A 74 -10.01 -10.99 -9.79
N GLN A 75 -9.81 -12.24 -9.35
CA GLN A 75 -10.76 -12.95 -8.48
C GLN A 75 -10.65 -12.59 -6.99
N ALA A 76 -9.67 -11.79 -6.58
CA ALA A 76 -9.60 -11.29 -5.21
C ALA A 76 -10.83 -10.39 -4.92
N PRO A 77 -11.69 -10.72 -3.95
CA PRO A 77 -12.89 -9.95 -3.63
C PRO A 77 -12.59 -8.49 -3.26
N ALA A 78 -11.45 -8.25 -2.64
CA ALA A 78 -10.94 -6.93 -2.35
C ALA A 78 -9.46 -6.82 -2.70
N THR A 79 -9.02 -5.59 -2.96
CA THR A 79 -7.59 -5.27 -3.15
C THR A 79 -7.00 -4.60 -1.92
N LEU A 80 -7.84 -4.15 -0.99
CA LEU A 80 -7.46 -3.56 0.29
C LEU A 80 -8.28 -4.21 1.40
N SER A 81 -7.64 -4.64 2.48
CA SER A 81 -8.29 -5.44 3.54
C SER A 81 -7.69 -5.19 4.91
N LEU A 82 -8.46 -5.48 5.95
CA LEU A 82 -7.91 -5.77 7.27
C LEU A 82 -7.38 -7.21 7.32
N LEU A 83 -6.25 -7.39 7.99
CA LEU A 83 -5.66 -8.68 8.33
C LEU A 83 -6.01 -9.05 9.78
N ASP A 84 -6.59 -10.23 9.99
CA ASP A 84 -6.75 -10.79 11.33
C ASP A 84 -5.41 -11.32 11.86
N THR A 85 -4.79 -10.52 12.73
CA THR A 85 -3.49 -10.81 13.34
C THR A 85 -3.58 -11.81 14.51
N LYS A 86 -4.79 -12.23 14.91
CA LYS A 86 -4.98 -13.26 15.94
C LYS A 86 -4.70 -14.65 15.39
N SER A 87 -4.90 -14.87 14.09
CA SER A 87 -4.48 -16.10 13.41
C SER A 87 -2.97 -16.07 13.20
N LEU A 88 -2.25 -16.98 13.87
CA LEU A 88 -0.79 -16.99 13.87
C LEU A 88 -0.17 -17.80 12.71
N SER A 89 -0.96 -18.66 12.09
CA SER A 89 -0.55 -19.57 11.01
C SER A 89 -1.70 -19.89 10.07
N GLY A 90 -1.41 -20.62 8.99
CA GLY A 90 -2.37 -20.96 7.94
C GLY A 90 -2.53 -19.83 6.91
N PRO A 91 -3.65 -19.77 6.17
CA PRO A 91 -3.91 -18.65 5.29
C PRO A 91 -4.23 -17.37 6.09
N ALA A 92 -3.70 -16.24 5.65
CA ALA A 92 -4.01 -14.93 6.18
C ALA A 92 -5.50 -14.64 6.02
N ARG A 93 -6.20 -14.36 7.12
CA ARG A 93 -7.65 -14.09 7.10
C ARG A 93 -7.91 -12.61 6.85
N LEU A 94 -8.55 -12.31 5.72
CA LEU A 94 -8.76 -10.96 5.22
C LEU A 94 -10.23 -10.55 5.26
N THR A 95 -10.47 -9.29 5.62
CA THR A 95 -11.78 -8.63 5.56
C THR A 95 -11.67 -7.38 4.69
N ALA A 96 -12.49 -7.27 3.65
CA ALA A 96 -12.43 -6.15 2.71
C ALA A 96 -12.56 -4.78 3.41
N PHE A 97 -11.71 -3.84 3.03
CA PHE A 97 -11.78 -2.45 3.47
C PHE A 97 -11.92 -1.50 2.27
N PRO A 98 -12.81 -0.49 2.31
CA PRO A 98 -13.81 -0.29 3.36
C PRO A 98 -14.98 -1.29 3.28
N SER A 99 -15.18 -1.92 2.13
CA SER A 99 -16.15 -3.01 1.94
C SER A 99 -15.88 -3.78 0.64
N THR A 100 -16.50 -4.97 0.48
CA THR A 100 -16.48 -5.71 -0.79
C THR A 100 -17.09 -4.87 -1.93
N ALA A 101 -18.18 -4.14 -1.64
CA ALA A 101 -18.84 -3.28 -2.63
C ALA A 101 -17.87 -2.21 -3.16
N ALA A 102 -17.16 -1.51 -2.26
CA ALA A 102 -16.18 -0.48 -2.62
C ALA A 102 -14.97 -1.02 -3.40
N ASN A 103 -14.71 -2.34 -3.36
CA ASN A 103 -13.63 -3.00 -4.10
C ASN A 103 -14.10 -3.68 -5.39
N SER A 104 -15.37 -3.49 -5.80
CA SER A 104 -15.92 -4.13 -6.98
C SER A 104 -15.31 -3.58 -8.27
N ILE A 105 -14.72 -4.45 -9.08
CA ILE A 105 -14.15 -4.09 -10.39
C ILE A 105 -15.20 -3.93 -11.50
N SER A 106 -16.41 -4.42 -11.26
CA SER A 106 -17.55 -4.30 -12.18
C SER A 106 -18.33 -2.99 -11.99
N ALA A 107 -18.04 -2.24 -10.91
CA ALA A 107 -18.64 -0.94 -10.64
C ALA A 107 -17.86 0.20 -11.33
N ASP A 108 -18.34 1.44 -11.18
CA ASP A 108 -17.71 2.62 -11.79
C ASP A 108 -16.23 2.72 -11.35
N PRO A 109 -15.26 2.62 -12.29
CA PRO A 109 -13.84 2.61 -11.96
C PRO A 109 -13.36 3.92 -11.33
N ARG A 110 -14.13 5.01 -11.46
CA ARG A 110 -13.80 6.30 -10.89
C ARG A 110 -14.10 6.38 -9.40
N THR A 111 -14.92 5.49 -8.85
CA THR A 111 -15.40 5.56 -7.46
C THR A 111 -15.11 4.30 -6.65
N HIS A 112 -14.66 3.22 -7.30
CA HIS A 112 -14.38 1.93 -6.68
C HIS A 112 -12.91 1.53 -6.83
N LEU A 113 -12.38 0.82 -5.83
CA LEU A 113 -11.01 0.31 -5.82
C LEU A 113 -10.87 -0.88 -6.78
N ARG A 114 -9.85 -0.83 -7.63
CA ARG A 114 -9.58 -1.87 -8.62
C ARG A 114 -8.29 -2.63 -8.32
N ASN A 115 -7.19 -1.94 -8.06
CA ASN A 115 -5.90 -2.58 -7.90
C ASN A 115 -4.93 -1.72 -7.07
N VAL A 116 -5.08 -1.81 -5.76
CA VAL A 116 -4.22 -1.13 -4.79
C VAL A 116 -2.97 -1.98 -4.57
N LEU A 117 -1.80 -1.37 -4.80
CA LEU A 117 -0.50 -1.93 -4.48
C LEU A 117 0.07 -1.21 -3.25
N GLY A 118 0.56 0.02 -3.43
CA GLY A 118 0.92 0.92 -2.34
C GLY A 118 -0.30 1.52 -1.65
N PHE A 119 -0.20 1.71 -0.35
CA PHE A 119 -1.14 2.52 0.41
C PHE A 119 -0.43 3.06 1.66
N TYR A 120 -1.01 4.06 2.32
CA TYR A 120 -0.42 4.66 3.51
C TYR A 120 -1.47 4.86 4.59
N VAL A 121 -1.09 4.63 5.85
CA VAL A 121 -1.92 4.91 7.02
C VAL A 121 -1.45 6.21 7.67
N ASP A 122 -2.28 7.24 7.55
CA ASP A 122 -2.07 8.58 8.09
C ASP A 122 -2.65 8.64 9.51
N ASN A 123 -1.77 8.58 10.50
CA ASN A 123 -2.16 8.49 11.90
C ASN A 123 -2.58 9.85 12.47
N ARG A 124 -2.05 10.96 11.93
CA ARG A 124 -2.43 12.31 12.36
C ARG A 124 -3.85 12.67 11.97
N ASN A 125 -4.26 12.38 10.74
CA ASN A 125 -5.59 12.73 10.23
C ASN A 125 -6.60 11.58 10.39
N GLY A 126 -6.16 10.38 10.73
CA GLY A 126 -7.01 9.20 10.87
C GLY A 126 -7.49 8.66 9.52
N TRP A 127 -6.62 8.69 8.50
CA TRP A 127 -6.95 8.36 7.12
C TRP A 127 -6.13 7.19 6.57
N LEU A 128 -6.68 6.49 5.59
CA LEU A 128 -5.97 5.54 4.74
C LEU A 128 -5.94 6.09 3.31
N TRP A 129 -4.74 6.26 2.77
CA TRP A 129 -4.49 6.71 1.40
C TRP A 129 -4.22 5.50 0.51
N ALA A 130 -5.19 5.08 -0.28
CA ALA A 130 -5.08 3.93 -1.17
C ALA A 130 -4.68 4.38 -2.58
N LEU A 131 -3.50 3.95 -3.07
CA LEU A 131 -3.05 4.21 -4.43
C LEU A 131 -3.55 3.11 -5.36
N ASP A 132 -4.56 3.42 -6.16
CA ASP A 132 -5.17 2.50 -7.11
C ASP A 132 -4.53 2.65 -8.50
N GLN A 133 -3.94 1.56 -8.99
CA GLN A 133 -3.33 1.47 -10.32
C GLN A 133 -4.37 1.49 -11.45
N GLY A 134 -5.64 1.25 -11.14
CA GLY A 134 -6.76 1.34 -12.08
C GLY A 134 -6.93 0.15 -13.02
N PHE A 135 -5.85 -0.48 -13.48
CA PHE A 135 -5.91 -1.70 -14.30
C PHE A 135 -5.94 -2.96 -13.42
N VAL A 136 -6.49 -4.05 -13.94
CA VAL A 136 -6.38 -5.39 -13.34
C VAL A 136 -5.79 -6.40 -14.33
N ALA A 137 -5.47 -7.61 -13.87
CA ALA A 137 -4.95 -8.69 -14.71
C ALA A 137 -5.75 -8.85 -16.02
N GLY A 138 -5.05 -8.84 -17.15
CA GLY A 138 -5.64 -8.91 -18.50
C GLY A 138 -5.94 -7.57 -19.16
N GLU A 139 -5.91 -6.44 -18.43
CA GLU A 139 -6.15 -5.11 -19.01
C GLU A 139 -4.84 -4.45 -19.47
N LYS A 140 -4.73 -4.21 -20.79
CA LYS A 140 -3.60 -3.45 -21.37
C LYS A 140 -3.68 -1.95 -21.04
N THR A 141 -4.89 -1.42 -20.91
CA THR A 141 -5.12 0.02 -20.64
C THR A 141 -6.03 0.13 -19.43
N ALA A 142 -5.60 0.85 -18.39
CA ALA A 142 -6.48 1.17 -17.25
C ALA A 142 -7.71 1.93 -17.77
N PRO A 143 -8.94 1.74 -17.24
CA PRO A 143 -10.09 2.53 -17.66
C PRO A 143 -9.93 4.03 -17.34
N PRO A 144 -10.65 4.94 -18.03
CA PRO A 144 -10.61 6.37 -17.70
C PRO A 144 -11.04 6.64 -16.25
N GLY A 145 -10.25 7.44 -15.54
CA GLY A 145 -10.43 7.81 -14.13
C GLY A 145 -10.21 6.67 -13.13
N ALA A 146 -9.68 5.53 -13.59
CA ALA A 146 -9.41 4.39 -12.73
C ALA A 146 -8.15 4.56 -11.88
N GLN A 147 -7.14 5.28 -12.41
CA GLN A 147 -5.91 5.60 -11.70
C GLN A 147 -6.17 6.76 -10.74
N LYS A 148 -6.07 6.49 -9.43
CA LYS A 148 -6.51 7.44 -8.41
C LYS A 148 -5.92 7.15 -7.04
N ILE A 149 -5.90 8.17 -6.20
CA ILE A 149 -5.79 8.02 -4.76
C ILE A 149 -7.21 8.08 -4.16
N MET A 150 -7.56 7.11 -3.33
CA MET A 150 -8.77 7.12 -2.53
C MET A 150 -8.39 7.28 -1.06
N ILE A 151 -8.87 8.35 -0.42
CA ILE A 151 -8.63 8.63 0.99
C ILE A 151 -9.85 8.20 1.77
N TYR A 152 -9.71 7.19 2.62
CA TYR A 152 -10.79 6.69 3.48
C TYR A 152 -10.54 7.07 4.93
N ALA A 153 -11.57 7.41 5.69
CA ALA A 153 -11.45 7.53 7.14
C ALA A 153 -11.25 6.14 7.75
N LEU A 154 -10.28 6.00 8.64
CA LEU A 154 -10.00 4.75 9.33
C LEU A 154 -11.11 4.33 10.29
N SER A 155 -11.92 5.28 10.77
CA SER A 155 -12.99 5.05 11.75
C SER A 155 -14.09 4.12 11.24
N ASP A 156 -14.57 4.36 10.03
CA ASP A 156 -15.77 3.75 9.45
C ASP A 156 -15.62 3.40 7.96
N GLY A 157 -14.47 3.72 7.36
CA GLY A 157 -14.23 3.46 5.94
C GLY A 157 -14.96 4.41 5.00
N HIS A 158 -15.52 5.54 5.47
CA HIS A 158 -16.13 6.50 4.55
C HIS A 158 -15.08 7.15 3.64
N LEU A 159 -15.44 7.41 2.40
CA LEU A 159 -14.59 8.11 1.45
C LEU A 159 -14.50 9.58 1.84
N VAL A 160 -13.31 10.04 2.21
CA VAL A 160 -12.99 11.44 2.53
C VAL A 160 -12.77 12.23 1.24
N GLN A 161 -11.93 11.70 0.35
CA GLN A 161 -11.55 12.37 -0.89
C GLN A 161 -11.10 11.38 -1.95
N ARG A 162 -11.33 11.74 -3.21
CA ARG A 162 -10.75 11.09 -4.38
C ARG A 162 -9.85 12.09 -5.11
N ILE A 163 -8.64 11.65 -5.45
CA ILE A 163 -7.70 12.43 -6.26
C ILE A 163 -7.42 11.65 -7.56
N PRO A 164 -7.92 12.10 -8.72
CA PRO A 164 -7.67 11.43 -10.00
C PRO A 164 -6.22 11.64 -10.46
N LEU A 165 -5.65 10.64 -11.15
CA LEU A 165 -4.25 10.66 -11.60
C LEU A 165 -4.08 10.61 -13.12
N ASP A 166 -5.16 10.46 -13.91
CA ASP A 166 -5.11 10.36 -15.39
C ASP A 166 -4.33 11.49 -16.09
N SER A 167 -4.21 12.68 -15.47
CA SER A 167 -3.45 13.80 -16.05
C SER A 167 -1.94 13.69 -15.87
N VAL A 168 -1.45 12.76 -15.03
CA VAL A 168 -0.04 12.60 -14.63
C VAL A 168 0.47 11.16 -14.67
N ALA A 169 -0.44 10.18 -14.80
CA ALA A 169 -0.16 8.76 -14.95
C ALA A 169 -0.66 8.29 -16.31
N ASP A 170 0.20 7.59 -17.06
CA ASP A 170 -0.16 7.00 -18.33
C ASP A 170 -0.99 5.73 -18.09
N ARG A 171 -2.12 5.59 -18.79
CA ARG A 171 -3.05 4.48 -18.56
C ARG A 171 -2.52 3.14 -19.06
N GLU A 172 -1.57 3.13 -19.98
CA GLU A 172 -0.90 1.93 -20.48
C GLU A 172 0.47 1.73 -19.83
N GLY A 173 1.23 2.80 -19.61
CA GLY A 173 2.63 2.78 -19.19
C GLY A 173 2.86 2.83 -17.67
N SER A 174 2.01 3.54 -16.92
CA SER A 174 2.26 3.72 -15.48
C SER A 174 2.02 2.45 -14.69
N PHE A 175 2.92 2.22 -13.73
CA PHE A 175 2.84 1.19 -12.71
C PHE A 175 2.99 1.87 -11.35
N LEU A 176 1.86 2.38 -10.83
CA LEU A 176 1.80 3.17 -9.60
C LEU A 176 2.07 2.25 -8.40
N ASN A 177 3.31 2.29 -7.91
CA ASN A 177 3.85 1.25 -7.05
C ASN A 177 3.64 1.58 -5.58
N ASP A 178 4.26 2.66 -5.11
CA ASP A 178 4.37 2.98 -3.70
C ASP A 178 3.93 4.42 -3.41
N ILE A 179 3.53 4.69 -2.16
CA ILE A 179 3.02 5.98 -1.70
C ILE A 179 3.47 6.26 -0.27
N VAL A 180 4.03 7.46 -0.05
CA VAL A 180 4.28 8.02 1.28
C VAL A 180 3.62 9.39 1.40
N VAL A 181 3.18 9.73 2.60
CA VAL A 181 2.37 10.93 2.84
C VAL A 181 3.03 11.80 3.88
N ASP A 182 3.19 13.08 3.52
CA ASP A 182 3.35 14.14 4.50
C ASP A 182 2.00 14.44 5.15
N GLU A 183 1.73 13.79 6.27
CA GLU A 183 0.48 13.92 7.02
C GLU A 183 0.18 15.37 7.46
N ALA A 184 1.22 16.17 7.70
CA ALA A 184 1.09 17.55 8.14
C ALA A 184 0.62 18.46 7.00
N ARG A 185 1.25 18.32 5.84
CA ARG A 185 0.97 19.11 4.64
C ARG A 185 -0.12 18.48 3.77
N ARG A 186 -0.52 17.24 4.06
CA ARG A 186 -1.43 16.38 3.28
C ARG A 186 -0.99 16.27 1.82
N VAL A 187 0.30 16.00 1.65
CA VAL A 187 0.94 15.82 0.35
C VAL A 187 1.41 14.38 0.23
N ALA A 188 0.97 13.69 -0.81
CA ALA A 188 1.45 12.35 -1.14
C ALA A 188 2.55 12.41 -2.20
N TYR A 189 3.57 11.59 -2.02
CA TYR A 189 4.62 11.29 -3.00
C TYR A 189 4.41 9.85 -3.47
N ILE A 190 4.42 9.64 -4.79
CA ILE A 190 4.09 8.35 -5.41
C ILE A 190 5.21 7.95 -6.37
N ALA A 191 5.70 6.73 -6.21
CA ALA A 191 6.61 6.11 -7.15
C ALA A 191 5.82 5.47 -8.30
N ASP A 192 6.03 5.96 -9.51
CA ASP A 192 5.58 5.30 -10.73
C ASP A 192 6.76 4.56 -11.35
N SER A 193 6.78 3.24 -11.24
CA SER A 193 7.93 2.42 -11.63
C SER A 193 8.10 2.25 -13.14
N GLY A 194 7.10 2.66 -13.93
CA GLY A 194 7.11 2.56 -15.40
C GLY A 194 7.19 1.13 -15.96
N LEU A 195 6.95 0.09 -15.14
CA LEU A 195 7.10 -1.31 -15.53
C LEU A 195 6.27 -1.67 -16.78
N ARG A 196 5.05 -1.13 -16.90
CA ARG A 196 4.13 -1.48 -18.01
C ARG A 196 4.50 -0.84 -19.34
N SER A 197 5.39 0.15 -19.31
CA SER A 197 5.99 0.77 -20.50
C SER A 197 7.33 0.14 -20.90
N ALA A 198 7.83 -0.88 -20.20
CA ALA A 198 9.08 -1.53 -20.56
C ALA A 198 9.03 -2.11 -22.00
N PRO A 199 10.13 -2.02 -22.77
CA PRO A 199 11.46 -1.52 -22.39
C PRO A 199 11.58 0.02 -22.37
N ASP A 200 10.65 0.75 -22.99
CA ASP A 200 10.59 2.23 -23.05
C ASP A 200 10.07 2.82 -21.73
N ASN A 201 10.71 2.45 -20.62
CA ASN A 201 10.23 2.69 -19.27
C ASN A 201 10.00 4.21 -19.03
N GLN A 202 8.81 4.53 -18.52
CA GLN A 202 8.34 5.88 -18.23
C GLN A 202 8.40 6.22 -16.74
N ALA A 203 9.37 5.68 -15.98
CA ALA A 203 9.46 5.89 -14.53
C ALA A 203 9.42 7.37 -14.14
N GLY A 204 8.84 7.67 -12.98
CA GLY A 204 8.70 9.05 -12.52
C GLY A 204 8.18 9.13 -11.09
N LEU A 205 8.18 10.35 -10.56
CA LEU A 205 7.64 10.65 -9.24
C LEU A 205 6.40 11.53 -9.41
N ILE A 206 5.30 11.17 -8.78
CA ILE A 206 4.07 11.98 -8.77
C ILE A 206 3.93 12.62 -7.40
N VAL A 207 3.57 13.90 -7.37
CA VAL A 207 3.24 14.65 -6.16
C VAL A 207 1.77 15.05 -6.20
N ALA A 208 1.02 14.67 -5.18
CA ALA A 208 -0.40 14.99 -5.03
C ALA A 208 -0.63 15.82 -3.76
N ASP A 209 -1.14 17.04 -3.92
CA ASP A 209 -1.54 17.91 -2.81
C ASP A 209 -3.05 17.77 -2.61
N ALA A 210 -3.46 17.14 -1.51
CA ALA A 210 -4.87 16.88 -1.24
C ALA A 210 -5.63 18.15 -0.82
N ASN A 211 -4.95 19.13 -0.21
CA ASN A 211 -5.60 20.40 0.17
C ASN A 211 -5.99 21.21 -1.08
N ARG A 212 -5.13 21.20 -2.11
CA ARG A 212 -5.36 21.92 -3.36
C ARG A 212 -6.06 21.08 -4.42
N GLY A 213 -6.10 19.76 -4.25
CA GLY A 213 -6.59 18.83 -5.27
C GLY A 213 -5.74 18.81 -6.53
N THR A 214 -4.46 19.21 -6.42
CA THR A 214 -3.55 19.30 -7.57
C THR A 214 -2.58 18.13 -7.59
N VAL A 215 -2.30 17.65 -8.80
CA VAL A 215 -1.33 16.58 -9.04
C VAL A 215 -0.31 17.04 -10.08
N ARG A 216 0.95 16.63 -9.91
CA ARG A 216 2.01 16.90 -10.88
C ARG A 216 2.97 15.73 -10.96
N ARG A 217 3.46 15.44 -12.17
CA ARG A 217 4.56 14.53 -12.40
C ARG A 217 5.89 15.30 -12.38
N VAL A 218 6.88 14.77 -11.68
CA VAL A 218 8.24 15.28 -11.65
C VAL A 218 9.23 14.15 -11.88
N LEU A 219 10.48 14.54 -12.21
CA LEU A 219 11.54 13.58 -12.50
C LEU A 219 11.13 12.55 -13.57
N ASN A 220 10.26 12.95 -14.51
CA ASN A 220 9.77 12.08 -15.57
C ASN A 220 10.94 11.56 -16.41
N GLN A 221 11.14 10.24 -16.41
CA GLN A 221 12.26 9.55 -17.05
C GLN A 221 13.64 10.10 -16.64
N HIS A 222 13.74 10.68 -15.46
CA HIS A 222 15.01 11.20 -14.96
C HIS A 222 15.97 10.04 -14.67
N PRO A 223 17.26 10.10 -15.07
CA PRO A 223 18.20 8.99 -14.93
C PRO A 223 18.27 8.36 -13.54
N ALA A 224 18.10 9.16 -12.47
CA ALA A 224 18.10 8.69 -11.09
C ALA A 224 16.90 7.78 -10.71
N LEU A 225 15.88 7.69 -11.56
CA LEU A 225 14.67 6.88 -11.35
C LEU A 225 14.58 5.70 -12.34
N MET A 226 15.50 5.61 -13.30
CA MET A 226 15.41 4.70 -14.43
C MET A 226 16.08 3.36 -14.12
N PRO A 227 15.55 2.24 -14.64
CA PRO A 227 16.26 0.97 -14.58
C PRO A 227 17.56 1.02 -15.39
N VAL A 228 18.59 0.36 -14.90
CA VAL A 228 19.88 0.19 -15.58
C VAL A 228 19.80 -1.04 -16.48
N ALA A 229 20.02 -0.84 -17.78
CA ALA A 229 19.97 -1.91 -18.76
C ALA A 229 21.00 -3.00 -18.47
N GLY A 230 20.61 -4.27 -18.66
CA GLY A 230 21.48 -5.43 -18.51
C GLY A 230 21.65 -5.93 -17.07
N LEU A 231 21.12 -5.22 -16.06
CA LEU A 231 21.07 -5.75 -14.70
C LEU A 231 20.03 -6.84 -14.57
N GLN A 232 20.33 -7.83 -13.72
CA GLN A 232 19.45 -8.93 -13.39
C GLN A 232 19.12 -8.89 -11.90
N VAL A 233 17.85 -9.10 -11.57
CA VAL A 233 17.43 -9.30 -10.19
C VAL A 233 17.65 -10.76 -9.84
N VAL A 234 18.35 -11.02 -8.74
CA VAL A 234 18.66 -12.38 -8.25
C VAL A 234 18.04 -12.58 -6.87
N SER A 235 17.36 -13.71 -6.68
CA SER A 235 16.76 -14.12 -5.41
C SER A 235 17.14 -15.57 -5.11
N HIS A 236 17.67 -15.84 -3.92
CA HIS A 236 18.16 -17.18 -3.53
C HIS A 236 19.15 -17.82 -4.52
N GLY A 237 19.98 -17.00 -5.19
CA GLY A 237 20.95 -17.45 -6.19
C GLY A 237 20.35 -17.66 -7.59
N GLU A 238 19.03 -17.54 -7.74
CA GLU A 238 18.32 -17.71 -9.01
C GLU A 238 17.98 -16.36 -9.64
N THR A 239 18.16 -16.25 -10.95
CA THR A 239 17.75 -15.06 -11.70
C THR A 239 16.23 -15.00 -11.76
N VAL A 240 15.67 -13.86 -11.38
CA VAL A 240 14.23 -13.60 -11.52
C VAL A 240 13.92 -13.41 -13.01
N TRP A 241 13.00 -14.22 -13.53
CA TRP A 241 12.57 -14.26 -14.93
C TRP A 241 13.73 -14.36 -15.94
N PRO A 242 14.44 -15.50 -15.98
CA PRO A 242 15.56 -15.70 -16.90
C PRO A 242 15.15 -15.47 -18.35
N GLY A 243 15.94 -14.66 -19.07
CA GLY A 243 15.68 -14.28 -20.47
C GLY A 243 14.66 -13.16 -20.67
N ASN A 244 13.94 -12.74 -19.63
CA ASN A 244 13.03 -11.61 -19.65
C ASN A 244 13.18 -10.77 -18.36
N PRO A 245 14.31 -10.05 -18.22
CA PRO A 245 14.64 -9.38 -16.97
C PRO A 245 13.60 -8.32 -16.61
N ILE A 246 13.36 -8.18 -15.31
CA ILE A 246 12.54 -7.10 -14.77
C ILE A 246 13.20 -5.77 -15.11
N MET A 247 12.46 -4.87 -15.77
CA MET A 247 12.89 -3.51 -16.09
C MET A 247 12.04 -2.49 -15.31
N LEU A 248 12.32 -2.39 -14.00
CA LEU A 248 11.52 -1.63 -13.06
C LEU A 248 12.35 -0.48 -12.48
N GLY A 249 11.84 0.75 -12.65
CA GLY A 249 12.50 1.99 -12.22
C GLY A 249 12.38 2.24 -10.72
N ILE A 250 12.10 3.50 -10.34
CA ILE A 250 11.78 3.88 -8.97
C ILE A 250 10.72 2.94 -8.38
N ASN A 251 10.95 2.43 -7.17
CA ASN A 251 10.04 1.49 -6.53
C ASN A 251 9.76 1.92 -5.09
N GLY A 252 10.52 1.41 -4.12
CA GLY A 252 10.32 1.75 -2.72
C GLY A 252 10.69 3.20 -2.46
N ILE A 253 9.82 3.91 -1.73
CA ILE A 253 10.06 5.29 -1.29
C ILE A 253 9.81 5.43 0.21
N ALA A 254 10.54 6.33 0.85
CA ALA A 254 10.40 6.59 2.27
C ALA A 254 10.56 8.09 2.54
N LEU A 255 9.74 8.64 3.42
CA LEU A 255 9.86 10.02 3.87
C LEU A 255 10.51 10.04 5.26
N SER A 256 11.49 10.91 5.46
CA SER A 256 12.12 11.08 6.77
C SER A 256 11.10 11.51 7.84
N PRO A 257 11.33 11.19 9.13
CA PRO A 257 10.39 11.56 10.19
C PRO A 257 10.10 13.07 10.30
N ASP A 258 11.06 13.92 9.94
CA ASP A 258 10.91 15.38 9.88
C ASP A 258 10.18 15.88 8.62
N GLN A 259 9.84 14.97 7.69
CA GLN A 259 9.16 15.26 6.42
C GLN A 259 9.99 16.07 5.42
N GLU A 260 11.30 16.20 5.63
CA GLU A 260 12.16 17.07 4.81
C GLU A 260 12.88 16.34 3.68
N THR A 261 13.06 15.02 3.77
CA THR A 261 13.81 14.21 2.81
C THR A 261 13.02 13.01 2.32
N LEU A 262 12.81 12.95 1.00
CA LEU A 262 12.27 11.77 0.32
C LEU A 262 13.42 10.88 -0.16
N TYR A 263 13.48 9.66 0.34
CA TYR A 263 14.38 8.59 -0.11
C TYR A 263 13.66 7.69 -1.12
N TRP A 264 14.40 7.11 -2.05
CA TRP A 264 13.89 6.13 -3.01
C TRP A 264 14.94 5.10 -3.37
N THR A 265 14.50 3.99 -3.96
CA THR A 265 15.37 2.97 -4.57
C THR A 265 14.90 2.64 -5.99
N VAL A 266 15.84 2.18 -6.83
CA VAL A 266 15.54 1.65 -8.17
C VAL A 266 15.70 0.14 -8.14
N THR A 267 14.65 -0.61 -8.50
CA THR A 267 14.66 -2.08 -8.39
C THR A 267 15.66 -2.73 -9.33
N THR A 268 15.65 -2.33 -10.60
CA THR A 268 16.66 -2.77 -11.57
C THR A 268 17.76 -1.72 -11.62
N GLY A 269 18.41 -1.46 -10.49
CA GLY A 269 19.39 -0.38 -10.33
C GLY A 269 20.60 -0.80 -9.49
N THR A 270 21.57 0.10 -9.38
CA THR A 270 22.74 -0.07 -8.51
C THR A 270 22.65 0.75 -7.22
N THR A 271 21.53 1.43 -7.01
CA THR A 271 21.27 2.36 -5.89
C THR A 271 19.82 2.28 -5.44
#